data_AF-A0A3N1B1G6-F1
#
_entry.id   AF-A0A3N1B1G6-F1
#
_cell.length_a   1.000
_cell.length_b   1.000
_cell.length_c   1.000
_cell.angle_alpha   90.00
_cell.angle_beta   90.00
_cell.angle_gamma   90.00
#
_symmetry.space_group_name_H-M   'P 1'
#
loop_
_entity.id
_entity.type
_entity.pdbx_description
1 polymer ?
#
loop_
_entity_poly.entity_id
_entity_poly.type
_entity_poly.pdbx_seq_one_letter_code
_entity_poly.pdbx_strand_id
1 'polypeptide(L)'
;MRSVLWGLYGAVLGTLLVGVVGALSIQATGLRAGAVFDLNNTLAGVTSPRTPYLAMLGIAAVSSLAAWALTAGPRRRPRLCRVGLVVGFGASTVALIALSFVIAPADIDAGRELLLGVMPGWRGWIHKGGGESAVHLLVALAIGSLWLYPDRQSARPAAASGGGTGGRGGDPATGRQGGGAAAGAETVIDLGQR
;
A
#
# COMPACT_ATOMS: atom_id res chain seq x y z
N MET A 1 16.58 -9.56 2.71
CA MET A 1 16.16 -9.38 1.30
C MET A 1 14.66 -9.21 1.14
N ARG A 2 13.81 -10.15 1.63
CA ARG A 2 12.34 -10.04 1.45
C ARG A 2 11.74 -8.72 1.98
N SER A 3 12.19 -8.20 3.12
CA SER A 3 11.72 -6.90 3.66
C SER A 3 12.04 -5.70 2.75
N VAL A 4 13.19 -5.72 2.08
CA VAL A 4 13.62 -4.66 1.16
C VAL A 4 12.70 -4.63 -0.07
N LEU A 5 12.32 -5.78 -0.60
CA LEU A 5 11.35 -5.87 -1.70
C LEU A 5 9.99 -5.25 -1.33
N TRP A 6 9.50 -5.50 -0.12
CA TRP A 6 8.27 -4.86 0.37
C TRP A 6 8.43 -3.34 0.52
N GLY A 7 9.60 -2.87 0.96
CA GLY A 7 9.93 -1.44 0.95
C GLY A 7 9.87 -0.83 -0.45
N LEU A 8 10.44 -1.51 -1.45
CA LEU A 8 10.38 -1.07 -2.83
C LEU A 8 8.95 -1.03 -3.36
N TYR A 9 8.13 -2.06 -3.09
CA TYR A 9 6.71 -2.05 -3.45
C TYR A 9 5.96 -0.88 -2.80
N GLY A 10 6.26 -0.57 -1.54
CA GLY A 10 5.70 0.58 -0.84
C GLY A 10 6.10 1.89 -1.52
N ALA A 11 7.38 2.03 -1.84
CA ALA A 11 7.90 3.23 -2.50
C ALA A 11 7.24 3.46 -3.87
N VAL A 12 7.15 2.41 -4.69
CA VAL A 12 6.45 2.43 -6.00
C VAL A 12 4.98 2.80 -5.83
N LEU A 13 4.29 2.20 -4.85
CA LEU A 13 2.89 2.52 -4.56
C LEU A 13 2.71 4.00 -4.19
N GLY A 14 3.60 4.57 -3.36
CA GLY A 14 3.55 5.99 -2.98
C GLY A 14 3.78 6.91 -4.18
N THR A 15 4.76 6.60 -5.03
CA THR A 15 5.02 7.37 -6.25
C THR A 15 3.86 7.33 -7.23
N LEU A 16 3.29 6.14 -7.46
CA LEU A 16 2.11 5.98 -8.33
C LEU A 16 0.89 6.72 -7.76
N LEU A 17 0.65 6.63 -6.45
CA LEU A 17 -0.45 7.33 -5.80
C LEU A 17 -0.35 8.84 -6.03
N VAL A 18 0.78 9.46 -5.69
CA VAL A 18 0.97 10.91 -5.86
C VAL A 18 0.83 11.32 -7.33
N GLY A 19 1.48 10.60 -8.25
CA GLY A 19 1.46 10.91 -9.67
C GLY A 19 0.06 10.79 -10.28
N VAL A 20 -0.65 9.69 -10.02
CA VAL A 20 -2.00 9.46 -10.56
C VAL A 20 -3.02 10.43 -9.96
N VAL A 21 -2.99 10.64 -8.64
CA VAL A 21 -3.86 11.63 -7.98
C VAL A 21 -3.60 13.03 -8.54
N GLY A 22 -2.33 13.41 -8.70
CA GLY A 22 -1.97 14.69 -9.29
C GLY A 22 -2.47 14.89 -10.72
N ALA A 23 -2.27 13.89 -11.60
CA ALA A 23 -2.76 13.93 -12.97
C ALA A 23 -4.30 14.05 -13.03
N LEU A 24 -5.02 13.27 -12.21
CA LEU A 24 -6.48 13.34 -12.14
C LEU A 24 -6.97 14.68 -11.57
N SER A 25 -6.27 15.24 -10.57
CA SER A 25 -6.60 16.55 -10.01
C SER A 25 -6.40 17.67 -11.04
N ILE A 26 -5.37 17.60 -11.89
CA ILE A 26 -5.17 18.54 -13.00
C ILE A 26 -6.33 18.47 -13.99
N GLN A 27 -6.73 17.26 -14.42
CA GLN A 27 -7.88 17.09 -15.30
C GLN A 27 -9.17 17.61 -14.65
N ALA A 28 -9.35 17.36 -13.34
CA ALA A 28 -10.50 17.84 -12.61
C ALA A 28 -10.56 19.38 -12.56
N THR A 29 -9.44 20.04 -12.27
CA THR A 29 -9.34 21.50 -12.30
C THR A 29 -9.58 22.05 -13.70
N GLY A 30 -8.99 21.44 -14.73
CA GLY A 30 -9.19 21.83 -16.13
C GLY A 30 -10.66 21.76 -16.53
N LEU A 31 -11.32 20.63 -16.31
CA LEU A 31 -12.72 20.45 -16.70
C LEU A 31 -13.68 21.43 -16.00
N ARG A 32 -13.39 21.81 -14.74
CA ARG A 32 -14.14 22.87 -14.04
C ARG A 32 -13.95 24.24 -14.67
N ALA A 33 -12.77 24.50 -15.25
CA ALA A 33 -12.45 25.73 -15.96
C ALA A 33 -12.82 25.69 -17.46
N GLY A 34 -13.30 24.55 -17.99
CA GLY A 34 -13.54 24.36 -19.42
C GLY A 34 -12.27 24.09 -20.24
N ALA A 35 -11.16 23.70 -19.61
CA ALA A 35 -9.93 23.29 -20.26
C ALA A 35 -9.77 21.77 -20.24
N VAL A 36 -9.30 21.19 -21.34
CA VAL A 36 -8.90 19.78 -21.42
C VAL A 36 -7.38 19.73 -21.55
N PHE A 37 -6.71 19.09 -20.60
CA PHE A 37 -5.27 18.91 -20.61
C PHE A 37 -4.88 17.51 -21.06
N ASP A 38 -3.80 17.38 -21.83
CA ASP A 38 -3.16 16.09 -22.11
C ASP A 38 -2.32 15.60 -20.91
N LEU A 39 -1.68 14.44 -21.05
CA LEU A 39 -0.82 13.90 -19.99
C LEU A 39 0.46 14.73 -19.76
N ASN A 40 0.87 15.54 -20.73
CA ASN A 40 1.98 16.48 -20.54
C ASN A 40 1.51 17.79 -19.88
N ASN A 41 0.27 17.86 -19.41
CA ASN A 41 -0.40 19.04 -18.87
C ASN A 41 -0.41 20.23 -19.83
N THR A 42 -0.40 19.96 -21.14
CA THR A 42 -0.59 20.96 -22.19
C THR A 42 -2.06 21.07 -22.55
N LEU A 43 -2.51 22.25 -22.93
CA LEU A 43 -3.91 22.49 -23.31
C LEU A 43 -4.21 21.76 -24.63
N ALA A 44 -4.96 20.66 -24.54
CA ALA A 44 -5.38 19.86 -25.69
C ALA A 44 -6.66 20.38 -26.34
N GLY A 45 -7.49 21.12 -25.59
CA GLY A 45 -8.72 21.70 -26.11
C GLY A 45 -9.52 22.48 -25.08
N VAL A 46 -10.57 23.14 -25.56
CA VAL A 46 -11.51 23.91 -24.73
C VAL A 46 -12.89 23.25 -24.82
N THR A 47 -13.57 23.15 -23.70
CA THR A 47 -14.89 22.53 -23.55
C THR A 47 -15.76 23.35 -22.59
N SER A 48 -17.07 23.08 -22.54
CA SER A 48 -17.94 23.74 -21.57
C SER A 48 -17.57 23.33 -20.15
N PRO A 49 -17.48 24.28 -19.19
CA PRO A 49 -17.24 24.00 -17.78
C PRO A 49 -18.21 22.94 -17.24
N ARG A 50 -17.68 21.90 -16.60
CA ARG A 50 -18.50 20.81 -16.05
C ARG A 50 -17.88 20.17 -14.81
N THR A 51 -18.72 19.51 -14.02
CA THR A 51 -18.27 18.75 -12.85
C THR A 51 -17.48 17.49 -13.28
N PRO A 52 -16.23 17.32 -12.81
CA PRO A 52 -15.35 16.24 -13.27
C PRO A 52 -15.60 14.92 -12.54
N TYR A 53 -16.80 14.34 -12.68
CA TYR A 53 -17.20 13.13 -11.94
C TYR A 53 -16.23 11.95 -12.12
N LEU A 54 -15.74 11.72 -13.34
CA LEU A 54 -14.82 10.61 -13.63
C LEU A 54 -13.47 10.78 -12.91
N ALA A 55 -12.92 11.99 -12.89
CA ALA A 55 -11.66 12.25 -12.20
C ALA A 55 -11.83 12.11 -10.68
N MET A 56 -12.94 12.61 -10.12
CA MET A 56 -13.25 12.45 -8.69
C MET A 56 -13.41 10.98 -8.30
N LEU A 57 -14.13 10.20 -9.12
CA LEU A 57 -14.29 8.76 -8.90
C LEU A 57 -12.95 8.03 -9.03
N GLY A 58 -12.09 8.44 -9.97
CA GLY A 58 -10.74 7.91 -10.13
C GLY A 58 -9.86 8.15 -8.90
N ILE A 59 -9.86 9.37 -8.36
CA ILE A 59 -9.11 9.71 -7.13
C ILE A 59 -9.63 8.86 -5.95
N ALA A 60 -10.95 8.74 -5.80
CA ALA A 60 -11.55 7.92 -4.74
C ALA A 60 -11.18 6.44 -4.88
N ALA A 61 -11.24 5.89 -6.10
CA ALA A 61 -10.90 4.49 -6.37
C ALA A 61 -9.42 4.19 -6.11
N VAL A 62 -8.51 5.02 -6.63
CA VAL A 62 -7.05 4.86 -6.43
C VAL A 62 -6.68 5.02 -4.95
N SER A 63 -7.27 5.99 -4.25
CA SER A 63 -7.02 6.20 -2.82
C SER A 63 -7.55 5.03 -1.98
N SER A 64 -8.72 4.49 -2.32
CA SER A 64 -9.29 3.32 -1.65
C SER A 64 -8.44 2.06 -1.87
N LEU A 65 -7.92 1.88 -3.08
CA LEU A 65 -7.02 0.78 -3.42
C LEU A 65 -5.70 0.89 -2.64
N ALA A 66 -5.12 2.09 -2.55
CA ALA A 66 -3.92 2.33 -1.75
C ALA A 66 -4.18 2.07 -0.25
N ALA A 67 -5.29 2.55 0.29
CA ALA A 67 -5.69 2.26 1.67
C ALA A 67 -5.83 0.75 1.92
N TRP A 68 -6.47 0.01 1.01
CA TRP A 68 -6.58 -1.43 1.09
C TRP A 68 -5.21 -2.12 1.01
N ALA A 69 -4.34 -1.68 0.10
CA ALA A 69 -3.00 -2.23 -0.07
C ALA A 69 -2.13 -2.01 1.17
N LEU A 70 -2.30 -0.91 1.90
CA LEU A 70 -1.56 -0.61 3.12
C LEU A 70 -2.13 -1.34 4.34
N THR A 71 -3.46 -1.47 4.44
CA THR A 71 -4.11 -1.96 5.66
C THR A 71 -4.52 -3.43 5.61
N ALA A 72 -5.02 -3.92 4.47
CA ALA A 72 -5.59 -5.26 4.32
C ALA A 72 -4.64 -6.21 3.60
N GLY A 73 -3.98 -5.75 2.54
CA GLY A 73 -3.05 -6.54 1.73
C GLY A 73 -1.98 -7.30 2.54
N PRO A 74 -1.27 -6.66 3.49
CA PRO A 74 -0.16 -7.29 4.18
C PRO A 74 -0.57 -7.89 5.54
N ARG A 75 -1.87 -7.98 5.88
CA ARG A 75 -2.34 -8.50 7.20
C ARG A 75 -1.84 -9.91 7.51
N ARG A 76 -1.70 -10.75 6.49
CA ARG A 76 -1.20 -12.14 6.63
C ARG A 76 0.32 -12.25 6.51
N ARG A 77 1.06 -11.14 6.37
CA ARG A 77 2.51 -11.12 6.16
C ARG A 77 3.27 -10.83 7.47
N PRO A 78 4.53 -11.28 7.59
CA PRO A 78 5.38 -10.98 8.75
C PRO A 78 5.49 -9.48 9.02
N ARG A 79 5.65 -9.06 10.30
CA ARG A 79 5.73 -7.64 10.68
C ARG A 79 6.81 -6.88 9.92
N LEU A 80 7.99 -7.48 9.72
CA LEU A 80 9.08 -6.86 8.96
C LEU A 80 8.69 -6.50 7.52
N CYS A 81 7.82 -7.29 6.88
CA CYS A 81 7.33 -6.99 5.53
C CYS A 81 6.33 -5.83 5.55
N ARG A 82 5.44 -5.80 6.55
CA ARG A 82 4.48 -4.69 6.77
C ARG A 82 5.20 -3.38 7.02
N VAL A 83 6.18 -3.39 7.93
CA VAL A 83 7.01 -2.22 8.23
C VAL A 83 7.76 -1.76 6.98
N GLY A 84 8.36 -2.69 6.23
CA GLY A 84 9.00 -2.36 4.95
C GLY A 84 8.06 -1.62 4.02
N LEU A 85 6.87 -2.17 3.75
CA LEU A 85 5.86 -1.55 2.89
C LEU A 85 5.47 -0.14 3.35
N VAL A 86 5.13 0.03 4.64
CA VAL A 86 4.69 1.32 5.19
C VAL A 86 5.82 2.34 5.16
N VAL A 87 7.04 1.96 5.56
CA VAL A 87 8.20 2.86 5.55
C VAL A 87 8.53 3.28 4.12
N GLY A 88 8.53 2.34 3.17
CA GLY A 88 8.77 2.65 1.76
C GLY A 88 7.73 3.60 1.18
N PHE A 89 6.44 3.33 1.43
CA PHE A 89 5.34 4.19 1.01
C PHE A 89 5.40 5.58 1.65
N GLY A 90 5.57 5.63 2.96
CA GLY A 90 5.64 6.88 3.71
C GLY A 90 6.84 7.73 3.26
N ALA A 91 8.02 7.12 3.16
CA ALA A 91 9.24 7.82 2.73
C ALA A 91 9.11 8.38 1.31
N SER A 92 8.64 7.60 0.33
CA SER A 92 8.50 8.10 -1.04
C SER A 92 7.42 9.18 -1.14
N THR A 93 6.28 8.99 -0.47
CA THR A 93 5.18 9.96 -0.49
C THR A 93 5.58 11.28 0.18
N VAL A 94 6.20 11.23 1.36
CA VAL A 94 6.69 12.43 2.06
C VAL A 94 7.78 13.13 1.26
N ALA A 95 8.69 12.39 0.63
CA ALA A 95 9.70 12.98 -0.25
C ALA A 95 9.08 13.71 -1.45
N LEU A 96 8.02 13.15 -2.06
CA LEU A 96 7.30 13.78 -3.16
C LEU A 96 6.47 14.99 -2.71
N ILE A 97 5.88 14.95 -1.52
CA ILE A 97 5.21 16.10 -0.91
C ILE A 97 6.25 17.21 -0.66
N ALA A 98 7.38 16.90 -0.02
CA ALA A 98 8.45 17.87 0.19
C ALA A 98 8.96 18.45 -1.15
N LEU A 99 9.12 17.60 -2.16
CA LEU A 99 9.49 18.02 -3.51
C LEU A 99 8.45 18.97 -4.13
N SER A 100 7.15 18.76 -3.90
CA SER A 100 6.11 19.69 -4.36
C SER A 100 6.26 21.10 -3.79
N PHE A 101 6.70 21.23 -2.53
CA PHE A 101 6.97 22.52 -1.88
C PHE A 101 8.25 23.17 -2.37
N VAL A 102 9.26 22.39 -2.81
CA VAL A 102 10.49 22.93 -3.40
C VAL A 102 10.24 23.41 -4.83
N ILE A 103 9.39 22.71 -5.58
CA ILE A 103 9.02 23.09 -6.95
C ILE A 103 8.11 24.33 -6.95
N ALA A 104 7.23 24.49 -5.96
CA ALA A 104 6.28 25.60 -5.88
C ALA A 104 6.91 27.02 -5.99
N PRO A 105 7.92 27.42 -5.20
CA PRO A 105 8.45 28.78 -5.23
C PRO A 105 9.29 29.13 -6.46
N ALA A 106 9.70 28.14 -7.28
CA ALA A 106 10.54 28.40 -8.45
C ALA A 106 9.78 29.03 -9.64
N ASP A 107 8.44 28.89 -9.67
CA ASP A 107 7.62 29.30 -10.82
C ASP A 107 6.54 30.35 -10.46
N ILE A 108 6.53 30.86 -9.21
CA ILE A 108 5.57 31.88 -8.75
C ILE A 108 6.09 33.28 -9.10
N ASP A 109 5.96 33.63 -10.38
CA ASP A 109 5.31 34.91 -10.68
C ASP A 109 3.81 34.67 -10.47
N ALA A 110 3.29 34.94 -9.27
CA ALA A 110 1.91 34.63 -8.88
C ALA A 110 0.82 35.16 -9.85
N GLY A 111 1.16 36.13 -10.71
CA GLY A 111 0.30 36.62 -11.79
C GLY A 111 0.22 35.70 -13.01
N ARG A 112 1.22 34.84 -13.25
CA ARG A 112 1.26 33.92 -14.39
C ARG A 112 0.55 32.60 -14.14
N GLU A 113 0.40 32.12 -12.91
CA GLU A 113 -0.30 30.86 -12.64
C GLU A 113 -1.79 30.95 -13.02
N LEU A 114 -2.40 32.14 -12.91
CA LEU A 114 -3.74 32.43 -13.40
C LEU A 114 -3.86 32.51 -14.94
N LEU A 115 -2.75 32.76 -15.64
CA LEU A 115 -2.71 33.07 -17.08
C LEU A 115 -2.05 31.98 -17.94
N LEU A 116 -1.10 31.20 -17.41
CA LEU A 116 -0.24 30.28 -18.16
C LEU A 116 -0.48 28.80 -17.85
N GLY A 117 -1.30 28.48 -16.86
CA GLY A 117 -1.77 27.13 -16.66
C GLY A 117 -0.74 26.18 -16.06
N VAL A 118 -1.29 25.16 -15.41
CA VAL A 118 -0.67 23.96 -14.85
C VAL A 118 0.76 23.67 -15.33
N MET A 119 1.69 23.46 -14.39
CA MET A 119 3.07 23.07 -14.72
C MET A 119 3.13 21.83 -15.64
N PRO A 120 4.01 21.80 -16.65
CA PRO A 120 4.06 20.71 -17.63
C PRO A 120 4.58 19.39 -17.05
N GLY A 121 4.06 18.29 -17.60
CA GLY A 121 4.50 16.91 -17.38
C GLY A 121 4.47 16.44 -15.92
N TRP A 122 5.47 15.64 -15.54
CA TRP A 122 5.54 15.01 -14.22
C TRP A 122 5.64 16.01 -13.07
N ARG A 123 6.17 17.22 -13.32
CA ARG A 123 6.30 18.27 -12.30
C ARG A 123 4.93 18.75 -11.83
N GLY A 124 4.00 18.98 -12.77
CA GLY A 124 2.63 19.33 -12.43
C GLY A 124 1.92 18.23 -11.66
N TRP A 125 2.16 16.97 -12.01
CA TRP A 125 1.57 15.84 -11.28
C TRP A 125 2.04 15.80 -9.83
N ILE A 126 3.34 15.92 -9.59
CA ILE A 126 3.88 15.95 -8.23
C ILE A 126 3.39 17.17 -7.47
N HIS A 127 3.42 18.35 -8.09
CA HIS A 127 2.97 19.58 -7.45
C HIS A 127 1.50 19.48 -7.04
N LYS A 128 0.62 19.06 -7.95
CA LYS A 128 -0.80 18.94 -7.67
C LYS A 128 -1.12 17.79 -6.73
N GLY A 129 -0.53 16.62 -6.95
CA GLY A 129 -0.76 15.43 -6.13
C GLY A 129 -0.23 15.59 -4.71
N GLY A 130 0.92 16.24 -4.54
CA GLY A 130 1.52 16.56 -3.23
C GLY A 130 0.67 17.51 -2.40
N GLY A 131 -0.15 18.36 -3.04
CA GLY A 131 -1.09 19.26 -2.37
C GLY A 131 -2.46 18.64 -2.01
N GLU A 132 -2.76 17.42 -2.46
CA GLU A 132 -4.07 16.81 -2.23
C GLU A 132 -4.22 16.22 -0.82
N SER A 133 -5.33 16.53 -0.14
CA SER A 133 -5.59 16.05 1.23
C SER A 133 -5.69 14.52 1.31
N ALA A 134 -6.15 13.86 0.24
CA ALA A 134 -6.24 12.40 0.18
C ALA A 134 -4.87 11.72 0.37
N VAL A 135 -3.81 12.30 -0.21
CA VAL A 135 -2.44 11.77 -0.08
C VAL A 135 -1.95 11.88 1.36
N HIS A 136 -2.18 13.03 2.00
CA HIS A 136 -1.81 13.25 3.40
C HIS A 136 -2.54 12.31 4.36
N LEU A 137 -3.84 12.10 4.15
CA LEU A 137 -4.64 11.15 4.92
C LEU A 137 -4.14 9.72 4.76
N LEU A 138 -3.69 9.32 3.56
CA LEU A 138 -3.12 7.99 3.33
C LEU A 138 -1.75 7.82 4.00
N VAL A 139 -0.91 8.85 4.06
CA VAL A 139 0.32 8.82 4.86
C VAL A 139 0.01 8.64 6.34
N ALA A 140 -0.95 9.42 6.88
CA ALA A 140 -1.39 9.29 8.26
C ALA A 140 -1.97 7.89 8.55
N LEU A 141 -2.78 7.35 7.64
CA LEU A 141 -3.33 6.01 7.72
C LEU A 141 -2.23 4.94 7.69
N ALA A 142 -1.23 5.09 6.82
CA ALA A 142 -0.10 4.17 6.72
C ALA A 142 0.64 4.08 8.06
N ILE A 143 0.97 5.24 8.65
CA ILE A 143 1.63 5.32 9.96
C ILE A 143 0.73 4.73 11.05
N GLY A 144 -0.55 5.11 11.08
CA GLY A 144 -1.54 4.58 12.03
C GLY A 144 -1.69 3.06 11.96
N SER A 145 -1.59 2.48 10.76
CA SER A 145 -1.71 1.03 10.55
C SER A 145 -0.62 0.21 11.24
N LEU A 146 0.54 0.80 11.52
CA LEU A 146 1.61 0.13 12.26
C LEU A 146 1.25 -0.10 13.74
N TRP A 147 0.39 0.76 14.29
CA TRP A 147 -0.04 0.70 15.69
C TRP A 147 -1.24 -0.23 15.89
N LEU A 148 -2.06 -0.44 14.86
CA LEU A 148 -3.28 -1.24 14.94
C LEU A 148 -3.04 -2.76 15.03
N TYR A 149 -1.83 -3.24 14.77
CA TYR A 149 -1.49 -4.67 14.81
C TYR A 149 -0.28 -4.94 15.72
N PRO A 150 -0.43 -4.78 17.05
CA PRO A 150 0.61 -5.20 17.98
C PRO A 150 0.90 -6.70 17.79
N ASP A 151 2.18 -7.07 17.81
CA ASP A 151 2.61 -8.45 17.61
C ASP A 151 1.96 -9.36 18.65
N ARG A 152 1.03 -10.20 18.19
CA ARG A 152 0.44 -11.27 19.04
C ARG A 152 1.43 -12.39 19.35
N GLN A 153 2.69 -12.29 18.91
CA GLN A 153 3.70 -13.34 19.04
C GLN A 153 4.37 -13.40 20.42
N SER A 154 4.19 -12.41 21.30
CA SER A 154 4.89 -12.40 22.59
C SER A 154 4.21 -13.20 23.71
N ALA A 155 3.00 -13.72 23.49
CA ALA A 155 2.32 -14.57 24.45
C ALA A 155 2.30 -16.02 23.97
N ARG A 156 3.47 -16.62 23.72
CA ARG A 156 3.60 -18.06 23.93
C ARG A 156 3.72 -18.21 25.44
N PRO A 157 2.68 -18.68 26.16
CA PRO A 157 2.84 -18.93 27.58
C PRO A 157 4.00 -19.91 27.70
N ALA A 158 4.96 -19.60 28.56
CA ALA A 158 5.99 -20.52 29.01
C ALA A 158 5.36 -21.63 29.88
N ALA A 159 4.37 -22.32 29.34
CA ALA A 159 3.71 -23.49 29.89
C ALA A 159 3.97 -24.62 28.88
N ALA A 160 4.67 -25.71 29.18
CA ALA A 160 5.18 -26.23 30.42
C ALA A 160 6.56 -26.85 30.15
N SER A 161 7.61 -26.21 30.64
CA SER A 161 8.87 -26.88 30.98
C SER A 161 8.87 -27.11 32.50
N GLY A 162 7.74 -27.59 33.03
CA GLY A 162 7.65 -28.09 34.39
C GLY A 162 8.44 -29.40 34.45
N GLY A 163 9.42 -29.44 35.35
CA GLY A 163 10.39 -30.52 35.48
C GLY A 163 9.73 -31.88 35.73
N GLY A 164 10.07 -32.83 34.86
CA GLY A 164 10.02 -34.27 35.14
C GLY A 164 11.42 -34.78 35.50
N THR A 165 12.07 -34.18 36.50
CA THR A 165 13.22 -34.77 37.18
C THR A 165 12.71 -35.65 38.31
N GLY A 166 12.43 -36.92 38.03
CA GLY A 166 12.01 -37.90 39.01
C GLY A 166 12.12 -39.31 38.42
N GLY A 167 13.19 -40.03 38.78
CA GLY A 167 13.64 -41.22 38.07
C GLY A 167 13.02 -42.56 38.47
N ARG A 168 13.45 -43.58 37.72
CA ARG A 168 13.64 -45.02 38.02
C ARG A 168 13.65 -45.70 36.65
N GLY A 169 14.74 -46.31 36.17
CA GLY A 169 15.52 -47.35 36.82
C GLY A 169 15.05 -48.71 36.29
N GLY A 170 15.78 -49.27 35.32
CA GLY A 170 15.79 -50.70 34.95
C GLY A 170 14.67 -51.21 34.03
N ASP A 171 15.01 -51.51 32.76
CA ASP A 171 15.13 -52.91 32.30
C ASP A 171 15.45 -52.98 30.78
N PRO A 172 16.53 -53.67 30.37
CA PRO A 172 16.77 -54.06 28.98
C PRO A 172 16.43 -55.55 28.81
N ALA A 173 15.19 -55.89 28.46
CA ALA A 173 14.90 -57.24 28.01
C ALA A 173 13.63 -57.31 27.15
N THR A 174 13.79 -57.93 25.98
CA THR A 174 12.74 -58.48 25.08
C THR A 174 11.91 -57.41 24.33
N GLY A 175 11.95 -57.28 23.01
CA GLY A 175 12.01 -58.32 21.99
C GLY A 175 10.61 -58.53 21.43
N ARG A 176 10.25 -57.84 20.33
CA ARG A 176 9.32 -58.40 19.35
C ARG A 176 9.38 -57.63 18.03
N GLN A 177 10.04 -58.27 17.05
CA GLN A 177 9.72 -58.11 15.64
C GLN A 177 8.24 -58.47 15.43
N GLY A 178 7.51 -57.63 14.70
CA GLY A 178 6.15 -57.90 14.26
C GLY A 178 5.86 -57.03 13.06
N GLY A 179 6.15 -57.56 11.88
CA GLY A 179 5.75 -56.98 10.61
C GLY A 179 4.23 -56.96 10.42
N GLY A 180 3.79 -56.08 9.53
CA GLY A 180 2.41 -55.92 9.06
C GLY A 180 2.33 -54.57 8.36
N ALA A 181 2.81 -54.44 7.11
CA ALA A 181 1.99 -54.59 5.91
C ALA A 181 0.49 -54.35 6.16
N ALA A 182 -0.05 -53.24 5.64
CA ALA A 182 -1.12 -53.24 4.63
C ALA A 182 -1.84 -51.88 4.54
N ALA A 183 -2.13 -51.51 3.29
CA ALA A 183 -3.27 -50.72 2.82
C ALA A 183 -3.43 -49.28 3.37
N GLY A 184 -3.32 -48.23 2.56
CA GLY A 184 -4.08 -48.07 1.32
C GLY A 184 -5.52 -47.67 1.67
N ALA A 185 -5.74 -46.38 1.90
CA ALA A 185 -7.08 -45.80 2.00
C ALA A 185 -7.11 -44.54 1.15
N GLU A 186 -7.56 -44.70 -0.09
CA GLU A 186 -8.07 -43.65 -0.96
C GLU A 186 -9.08 -42.80 -0.20
N THR A 187 -8.87 -41.49 -0.19
CA THR A 187 -9.92 -40.55 0.20
C THR A 187 -10.62 -40.10 -1.09
N VAL A 188 -11.77 -40.71 -1.32
CA VAL A 188 -12.80 -40.32 -2.28
C VAL A 188 -13.18 -38.86 -2.02
N ILE A 189 -12.94 -37.98 -2.99
CA ILE A 189 -13.51 -36.63 -3.01
C ILE A 189 -14.84 -36.72 -3.78
N ASP A 190 -15.92 -36.64 -3.01
CA ASP A 190 -17.29 -36.52 -3.47
C ASP A 190 -17.50 -35.15 -4.13
N LEU A 191 -17.68 -35.15 -5.45
CA LEU A 191 -18.12 -34.01 -6.24
C LEU A 191 -19.63 -34.06 -6.35
N GLY A 192 -20.31 -33.47 -5.36
CA GLY A 192 -21.75 -33.47 -5.29
C GLY A 192 -22.34 -32.14 -4.79
N GLN A 193 -22.97 -31.43 -5.73
CA GLN A 193 -24.15 -30.55 -5.54
C GLN A 193 -23.87 -29.15 -4.93
N ARG A 194 -24.29 -28.01 -5.50
CA ARG A 194 -25.30 -27.65 -6.51
C ARG A 194 -24.87 -26.40 -7.27
#